data_AF-A0A8X6GX90-F1
#
_entry.id   AF-A0A8X6GX90-F1
#
_cell.length_a   1.000
_cell.length_b   1.000
_cell.length_c   1.000
_cell.angle_alpha   90.00
_cell.angle_beta   90.00
_cell.angle_gamma   90.00
#
_symmetry.space_group_name_H-M   'P 1'
#
loop_
_entity.id
_entity.type
_entity.pdbx_description
1 polymer ?
#
loop_
_entity_poly.entity_id
_entity_poly.type
_entity_poly.pdbx_seq_one_letter_code
_entity_poly.pdbx_strand_id
1 'polypeptide(L)'
;MRHFDVQLIGGMVLHNGMISEMKTGEGKTLVATLAAYLNSLEGKGVHVVTVNDYLAKRDTEWMSKLYNSLGVSVAFITNNLTDEERKEAYSADIVYSTNNELAFDYLRDNMKFSQEDMVQRGFHYGIVDEVDSILIDEARTPLIISGPV
;
A
#
# COMPACT_ATOMS: atom_id res chain seq x y z
N MET A 1 8.04 -12.49 -16.14
CA MET A 1 9.26 -12.76 -15.35
C MET A 1 8.95 -13.89 -14.37
N ARG A 2 9.93 -14.74 -14.05
CA ARG A 2 9.77 -15.82 -13.06
C ARG A 2 10.52 -15.39 -11.79
N HIS A 3 9.90 -15.57 -10.63
CA HIS A 3 10.56 -15.34 -9.34
C HIS A 3 11.75 -16.29 -9.17
N PHE A 4 12.84 -15.79 -8.60
CA PHE A 4 13.97 -16.59 -8.13
C PHE A 4 13.68 -17.18 -6.75
N ASP A 5 14.41 -18.22 -6.35
CA ASP A 5 14.21 -18.90 -5.07
C ASP A 5 14.35 -17.94 -3.87
N VAL A 6 15.32 -17.03 -3.92
CA VAL A 6 15.52 -15.99 -2.89
C VAL A 6 14.34 -15.01 -2.81
N GLN A 7 13.64 -14.78 -3.93
CA GLN A 7 12.46 -13.94 -3.96
C GLN A 7 11.25 -14.65 -3.35
N LEU A 8 11.14 -15.98 -3.51
CA LEU A 8 10.13 -16.78 -2.83
C LEU A 8 10.32 -16.75 -1.32
N ILE A 9 11.57 -16.86 -0.84
CA ILE A 9 11.90 -16.73 0.57
C ILE A 9 11.48 -15.34 1.08
N GLY A 10 11.83 -14.27 0.36
CA GLY A 10 11.41 -12.91 0.72
C GLY A 10 9.89 -12.77 0.81
N GLY A 11 9.15 -13.36 -0.13
CA GLY A 11 7.69 -13.37 -0.10
C GLY A 11 7.10 -14.08 1.13
N MET A 12 7.70 -15.20 1.56
CA MET A 12 7.29 -15.91 2.78
C MET A 12 7.59 -15.08 4.05
N VAL A 13 8.74 -14.41 4.09
CA VAL A 13 9.11 -13.52 5.19
C VAL A 13 8.11 -12.36 5.30
N LEU A 14 7.79 -11.71 4.19
CA LEU A 14 6.79 -10.64 4.16
C LEU A 14 5.41 -11.13 4.63
N HIS A 15 4.93 -12.28 4.12
CA HIS A 15 3.65 -12.85 4.53
C HIS A 15 3.59 -13.13 6.05
N ASN A 16 4.69 -13.53 6.66
CA ASN A 16 4.79 -13.73 8.10
C ASN A 16 4.85 -12.42 8.93
N GLY A 17 4.67 -11.25 8.30
CA GLY A 17 4.69 -9.94 8.97
C GLY A 17 6.08 -9.48 9.39
N MET A 18 7.13 -9.97 8.73
CA MET A 18 8.52 -9.64 9.03
C MET A 18 9.14 -8.76 7.95
N ILE A 19 10.28 -8.12 8.27
CA ILE A 19 11.08 -7.35 7.32
C ILE A 19 11.96 -8.30 6.51
N SER A 20 11.79 -8.27 5.18
CA SER A 20 12.67 -8.97 4.25
C SER A 20 13.78 -8.04 3.76
N GLU A 21 14.95 -8.09 4.40
CA GLU A 21 16.12 -7.31 3.96
C GLU A 21 16.70 -7.90 2.67
N MET A 22 16.61 -7.14 1.59
CA MET A 22 17.10 -7.53 0.26
C MET A 22 17.92 -6.38 -0.33
N LYS A 23 19.05 -6.70 -0.97
CA LYS A 23 19.90 -5.69 -1.59
C LYS A 23 19.21 -5.04 -2.79
N THR A 24 19.59 -3.81 -3.12
CA THR A 24 19.14 -3.13 -4.33
C THR A 24 19.42 -4.00 -5.56
N GLY A 25 18.42 -4.17 -6.42
CA GLY A 25 18.51 -5.02 -7.61
C GLY A 25 18.00 -6.46 -7.42
N GLU A 26 17.74 -6.91 -6.19
CA GLU A 26 17.18 -8.26 -5.92
C GLU A 26 15.68 -8.38 -6.28
N GLY A 27 15.05 -7.27 -6.68
CA GLY A 27 13.66 -7.26 -7.17
C GLY A 27 12.60 -7.17 -6.07
N LYS A 28 12.81 -6.33 -5.04
CA LYS A 28 11.85 -6.06 -3.94
C LYS A 28 10.41 -5.84 -4.44
N THR A 29 10.24 -5.03 -5.49
CA THR A 29 8.92 -4.75 -6.11
C THR A 29 8.20 -6.04 -6.54
N LEU A 30 8.93 -6.98 -7.17
CA LEU A 30 8.35 -8.25 -7.61
C LEU A 30 8.11 -9.20 -6.43
N VAL A 31 8.95 -9.15 -5.39
CA VAL A 31 8.80 -9.95 -4.17
C VAL A 31 7.52 -9.59 -3.42
N ALA A 32 7.20 -8.29 -3.31
CA ALA A 32 6.00 -7.81 -2.64
C ALA A 32 4.71 -8.41 -3.22
N THR A 33 4.69 -8.71 -4.52
CA THR A 33 3.51 -9.30 -5.19
C THR A 33 3.09 -10.66 -4.63
N LEU A 34 4.03 -11.45 -4.12
CA LEU A 34 3.74 -12.78 -3.55
C LEU A 34 2.90 -12.65 -2.28
N ALA A 35 3.36 -11.81 -1.35
CA ALA A 35 2.66 -11.58 -0.09
C ALA A 35 1.39 -10.74 -0.29
N ALA A 36 1.41 -9.76 -1.20
CA ALA A 36 0.24 -8.94 -1.50
C ALA A 36 -0.89 -9.78 -2.08
N TYR A 37 -0.60 -10.62 -3.08
CA TYR A 37 -1.61 -11.52 -3.66
C TYR A 37 -2.16 -12.51 -2.64
N LEU A 38 -1.30 -13.18 -1.86
CA LEU A 38 -1.77 -14.18 -0.90
C LEU A 38 -2.70 -13.57 0.15
N ASN A 39 -2.32 -12.43 0.73
CA ASN A 39 -3.14 -11.76 1.75
C ASN A 39 -4.38 -11.08 1.16
N SER A 40 -4.38 -10.71 -0.13
CA SER A 40 -5.56 -10.13 -0.77
C SER A 40 -6.71 -11.14 -0.91
N LEU A 41 -6.43 -12.45 -0.91
CA LEU A 41 -7.45 -13.50 -1.03
C LEU A 41 -8.44 -13.53 0.15
N GLU A 42 -8.12 -12.91 1.28
CA GLU A 42 -9.08 -12.76 2.38
C GLU A 42 -10.17 -11.71 2.09
N GLY A 43 -10.02 -10.89 1.05
CA GLY A 43 -10.96 -9.81 0.69
C GLY A 43 -10.93 -8.62 1.66
N LYS A 44 -10.05 -8.64 2.67
CA LYS A 44 -9.93 -7.60 3.71
C LYS A 44 -8.98 -6.45 3.33
N GLY A 45 -8.22 -6.62 2.25
CA GLY A 45 -7.38 -5.59 1.66
C GLY A 45 -5.92 -5.62 2.07
N VAL A 46 -5.08 -5.16 1.14
CA VAL A 46 -3.64 -5.03 1.33
C VAL A 46 -3.18 -3.64 0.90
N HIS A 47 -2.40 -2.98 1.74
CA HIS A 47 -1.72 -1.74 1.40
C HIS A 47 -0.25 -2.01 1.07
N VAL A 48 0.22 -1.55 -0.09
CA VAL A 48 1.63 -1.54 -0.46
C VAL A 48 2.12 -0.09 -0.41
N VAL A 49 2.93 0.21 0.61
CA VAL A 49 3.42 1.57 0.88
C VAL A 49 4.73 1.78 0.16
N THR A 50 4.82 2.87 -0.60
CA THR A 50 5.99 3.31 -1.35
C THR A 50 6.42 4.69 -0.88
N VAL A 51 7.64 5.11 -1.25
CA VAL A 51 8.20 6.40 -0.80
C VAL A 51 7.65 7.63 -1.53
N ASN A 52 6.97 7.48 -2.68
CA ASN A 52 6.34 8.61 -3.37
C ASN A 52 5.25 8.20 -4.37
N ASP A 53 4.42 9.16 -4.75
CA ASP A 53 3.28 9.01 -5.67
C ASP A 53 3.66 8.43 -7.04
N TYR A 54 4.83 8.80 -7.58
CA TYR A 54 5.29 8.27 -8.85
C TYR A 54 5.54 6.76 -8.78
N LEU A 55 6.17 6.28 -7.71
CA LEU A 55 6.42 4.86 -7.50
C LEU A 55 5.12 4.10 -7.24
N ALA A 56 4.22 4.63 -6.41
CA ALA A 56 2.90 4.03 -6.18
C ALA A 56 2.14 3.79 -7.50
N LYS A 57 2.08 4.82 -8.36
CA LYS A 57 1.44 4.74 -9.67
C LYS A 57 2.17 3.77 -10.60
N ARG A 58 3.49 3.92 -10.76
CA ARG A 58 4.31 3.07 -11.65
C ARG A 58 4.17 1.59 -11.29
N ASP A 59 4.28 1.25 -10.01
CA ASP A 59 4.27 -0.13 -9.54
C ASP A 59 2.88 -0.75 -9.65
N THR A 60 1.82 0.05 -9.43
CA THR A 60 0.45 -0.37 -9.73
C THR A 60 0.25 -0.66 -11.20
N GLU A 61 0.61 0.27 -12.09
CA GLU A 61 0.47 0.09 -13.53
C GLU A 61 1.25 -1.13 -14.02
N TRP A 62 2.47 -1.33 -13.49
CA TRP A 62 3.31 -2.46 -13.87
C TRP A 62 2.75 -3.80 -13.37
N MET A 63 2.33 -3.87 -12.10
CA MET A 63 1.84 -5.11 -11.48
C MET A 63 0.36 -5.39 -11.77
N SER A 64 -0.40 -4.43 -12.30
CA SER A 64 -1.80 -4.59 -12.68
C SER A 64 -2.02 -5.78 -13.60
N LYS A 65 -1.13 -6.01 -14.57
CA LYS A 65 -1.21 -7.15 -15.49
C LYS A 65 -1.15 -8.49 -14.75
N LEU A 66 -0.33 -8.57 -13.70
CA LEU A 66 -0.20 -9.76 -12.87
C LEU A 66 -1.47 -9.96 -12.04
N TYR A 67 -1.86 -8.97 -11.22
CA TYR A 67 -3.01 -9.11 -10.33
C TYR A 67 -4.32 -9.33 -11.09
N ASN A 68 -4.57 -8.55 -12.15
CA ASN A 68 -5.78 -8.68 -12.97
C ASN A 68 -5.85 -10.07 -13.65
N SER A 69 -4.72 -10.62 -14.09
CA SER A 69 -4.68 -11.98 -14.65
C SER A 69 -5.02 -13.08 -13.64
N LEU A 70 -4.85 -12.78 -12.35
CA LEU A 70 -5.19 -13.65 -11.23
C LEU A 70 -6.55 -13.32 -10.60
N GLY A 71 -7.31 -12.38 -11.20
CA GLY A 71 -8.63 -11.99 -10.72
C GLY A 71 -8.65 -11.09 -9.48
N VAL A 72 -7.52 -10.43 -9.18
CA VAL A 72 -7.36 -9.52 -8.04
C VAL A 72 -7.27 -8.09 -8.55
N SER A 73 -8.09 -7.20 -8.01
CA SER A 73 -8.12 -5.78 -8.36
C SER A 73 -6.98 -5.02 -7.67
N VAL A 74 -6.43 -4.03 -8.36
CA VAL A 74 -5.39 -3.16 -7.81
C VAL A 74 -5.66 -1.70 -8.17
N ALA A 75 -5.42 -0.81 -7.22
CA ALA A 75 -5.52 0.64 -7.40
C ALA A 75 -4.34 1.35 -6.73
N PHE A 76 -4.18 2.64 -7.01
CA PHE A 76 -3.23 3.50 -6.31
C PHE A 76 -3.91 4.74 -5.75
N ILE A 77 -3.34 5.28 -4.68
CA ILE A 77 -3.76 6.54 -4.08
C ILE A 77 -2.60 7.53 -4.12
N THR A 78 -2.88 8.71 -4.65
CA THR A 78 -1.96 9.86 -4.78
C THR A 78 -2.69 11.13 -4.37
N ASN A 79 -1.96 12.23 -4.17
CA ASN A 79 -2.51 13.46 -3.61
C ASN A 79 -3.68 14.07 -4.43
N ASN A 80 -3.74 13.81 -5.73
CA ASN A 80 -4.72 14.45 -6.63
C ASN A 80 -6.10 13.78 -6.69
N LEU A 81 -6.36 12.75 -5.87
CA LEU A 81 -7.65 12.05 -5.87
C LEU A 81 -8.67 12.73 -4.96
N THR A 82 -9.90 12.84 -5.47
CA THR A 82 -11.10 13.21 -4.71
C THR A 82 -11.49 12.12 -3.72
N ASP A 83 -12.33 12.45 -2.73
CA ASP A 83 -12.84 11.47 -1.76
C ASP A 83 -13.59 10.30 -2.43
N GLU A 84 -14.34 10.57 -3.51
CA GLU A 84 -15.04 9.53 -4.26
C GLU A 84 -14.07 8.56 -4.94
N GLU A 85 -13.05 9.10 -5.63
CA GLU A 85 -12.00 8.30 -6.26
C GLU A 85 -11.17 7.51 -5.23
N ARG A 86 -10.91 8.09 -4.05
CA ARG A 86 -10.23 7.39 -2.95
C ARG A 86 -11.06 6.23 -2.44
N LYS A 87 -12.36 6.44 -2.23
CA LYS A 87 -13.28 5.41 -1.76
C LYS A 87 -13.36 4.25 -2.77
N GLU A 88 -13.39 4.57 -4.06
CA GLU A 88 -13.28 3.56 -5.13
C GLU A 88 -11.93 2.84 -5.07
N ALA A 89 -10.81 3.55 -4.93
CA ALA A 89 -9.48 2.96 -4.84
C ALA A 89 -9.34 2.01 -3.63
N TYR A 90 -9.82 2.40 -2.45
CA TYR A 90 -9.81 1.55 -1.25
C TYR A 90 -10.70 0.30 -1.36
N SER A 91 -11.65 0.28 -2.31
CA SER A 91 -12.46 -0.91 -2.60
C SER A 91 -11.68 -1.99 -3.36
N ALA A 92 -10.52 -1.66 -3.95
CA ALA A 92 -9.64 -2.64 -4.58
C ALA A 92 -9.02 -3.59 -3.56
N ASP A 93 -8.71 -4.81 -3.99
CA ASP A 93 -8.11 -5.85 -3.16
C ASP A 93 -6.69 -5.47 -2.69
N ILE A 94 -5.94 -4.76 -3.54
CA ILE A 94 -4.60 -4.24 -3.26
C ILE A 94 -4.55 -2.75 -3.60
N VAL A 95 -4.01 -1.94 -2.69
CA VAL A 95 -3.86 -0.49 -2.87
C VAL A 95 -2.39 -0.13 -2.70
N TYR A 96 -1.80 0.50 -3.71
CA TYR A 96 -0.49 1.15 -3.58
C TYR A 96 -0.67 2.60 -3.16
N SER A 97 0.14 3.07 -2.22
CA SER A 97 0.08 4.46 -1.80
C SER A 97 1.38 4.90 -1.14
N THR A 98 1.43 6.13 -0.65
CA THR A 98 2.47 6.60 0.26
C THR A 98 1.98 6.54 1.69
N ASN A 99 2.91 6.54 2.64
CA ASN A 99 2.60 6.64 4.07
C ASN A 99 1.78 7.91 4.37
N ASN A 100 2.13 9.03 3.74
CA ASN A 100 1.45 10.31 3.92
C ASN A 100 -0.02 10.24 3.50
N GLU A 101 -0.31 9.71 2.31
CA GLU A 101 -1.68 9.63 1.80
C GLU A 101 -2.56 8.73 2.69
N LEU A 102 -2.06 7.55 3.05
CA LEU A 102 -2.77 6.62 3.95
C LEU A 102 -3.06 7.25 5.32
N ALA A 103 -2.07 7.95 5.90
CA ALA A 103 -2.21 8.54 7.21
C ALA A 103 -3.09 9.80 7.18
N PHE A 104 -3.02 10.63 6.15
CA PHE A 104 -3.92 11.77 6.00
C PHE A 104 -5.36 11.34 5.72
N ASP A 105 -5.58 10.27 4.96
CA ASP A 105 -6.91 9.67 4.81
C ASP A 105 -7.45 9.16 6.14
N TYR A 106 -6.62 8.50 6.95
CA TYR A 106 -7.00 8.10 8.31
C TYR A 106 -7.41 9.29 9.17
N LEU A 107 -6.62 10.36 9.18
CA LEU A 107 -6.93 11.57 9.93
C LEU A 107 -8.21 12.24 9.42
N ARG A 108 -8.39 12.33 8.09
CA ARG A 108 -9.61 12.87 7.46
C ARG A 108 -10.84 12.06 7.83
N ASP A 109 -10.77 10.74 7.76
CA ASP A 109 -11.90 9.87 8.08
C ASP A 109 -12.33 9.99 9.54
N ASN A 110 -11.38 10.19 10.47
CA ASN A 110 -11.70 10.44 11.89
C ASN A 110 -12.28 11.83 12.19
N MET A 111 -12.35 12.73 11.20
CA MET A 111 -13.03 14.02 11.31
C MET A 111 -14.41 14.03 10.64
N LYS A 112 -14.81 12.95 9.96
CA LYS A 112 -16.10 12.87 9.27
C LYS A 112 -17.25 12.61 10.23
N PHE A 113 -18.42 13.14 9.91
CA PHE A 113 -19.61 13.05 10.75
C PHE A 113 -20.33 11.71 10.60
N SER A 114 -20.16 11.01 9.47
CA SER A 114 -20.79 9.73 9.20
C SER A 114 -19.77 8.70 8.72
N GLN A 115 -20.05 7.42 8.98
CA GLN A 115 -19.23 6.32 8.46
C GLN A 115 -19.36 6.18 6.95
N GLU A 116 -20.48 6.57 6.37
CA GLU A 116 -20.71 6.51 4.93
C GLU A 116 -19.79 7.46 4.16
N ASP A 117 -19.33 8.53 4.80
CA ASP A 117 -18.40 9.48 4.19
C ASP A 117 -16.95 8.98 4.22
N MET A 118 -16.61 7.97 5.04
CA MET A 118 -15.23 7.46 5.16
C MET A 118 -14.73 6.87 3.82
N VAL A 119 -13.46 7.12 3.49
CA VAL A 119 -12.83 6.59 2.28
C VAL A 119 -12.08 5.28 2.55
N GLN A 120 -11.42 5.17 3.70
CA GLN A 120 -10.68 3.99 4.08
C GLN A 120 -11.62 2.87 4.53
N ARG A 121 -11.08 1.66 4.46
CA ARG A 121 -11.62 0.48 5.14
C ARG A 121 -10.70 0.07 6.28
N GLY A 122 -10.94 -1.10 6.85
CA GLY A 122 -10.12 -1.64 7.95
C GLY A 122 -8.63 -1.78 7.59
N PHE A 123 -7.77 -1.68 8.61
CA PHE A 123 -6.31 -1.83 8.48
C PHE A 123 -5.91 -3.30 8.65
N HIS A 124 -5.97 -4.07 7.56
CA HIS A 124 -5.76 -5.52 7.63
C HIS A 124 -4.29 -5.93 7.46
N TYR A 125 -3.66 -5.53 6.35
CA TYR A 125 -2.29 -5.91 6.04
C TYR A 125 -1.56 -4.81 5.25
N GLY A 126 -0.28 -4.60 5.57
CA GLY A 126 0.56 -3.56 4.98
C GLY A 126 1.97 -4.06 4.68
N ILE A 127 2.47 -3.81 3.47
CA ILE A 127 3.86 -4.02 3.08
C ILE A 127 4.49 -2.65 2.87
N VAL A 128 5.56 -2.35 3.59
CA VAL A 128 6.25 -1.05 3.50
C VAL A 128 7.56 -1.23 2.73
N ASP A 129 7.65 -0.64 1.55
CA ASP A 129 8.91 -0.52 0.81
C ASP A 129 9.78 0.59 1.43
N GLU A 130 11.10 0.41 1.42
CA GLU A 130 12.07 1.26 2.13
C GLU A 130 11.64 1.55 3.59
N VAL A 131 11.36 0.46 4.33
CA VAL A 131 10.83 0.48 5.69
C VAL A 131 11.66 1.31 6.67
N ASP A 132 12.97 1.38 6.49
CA ASP A 132 13.89 2.21 7.27
C ASP A 132 13.63 3.70 7.02
N SER A 133 13.49 4.11 5.76
CA SER A 133 13.17 5.49 5.40
C SER A 133 11.83 5.92 5.99
N ILE A 134 10.81 5.07 5.89
CA ILE A 134 9.44 5.43 6.30
C ILE A 134 9.25 5.32 7.82
N LEU A 135 9.58 4.17 8.43
CA LEU A 135 9.26 3.90 9.83
C LEU A 135 10.32 4.41 10.82
N ILE A 136 11.51 4.78 10.35
CA ILE A 136 12.58 5.32 11.21
C ILE A 136 12.85 6.79 10.88
N ASP A 137 13.19 7.11 9.63
CA ASP A 137 13.64 8.47 9.29
C ASP A 137 12.49 9.48 9.24
N GLU A 138 11.38 9.14 8.59
CA GLU A 138 10.21 10.00 8.46
C GLU A 138 9.35 10.06 9.72
N ALA A 139 9.38 9.02 10.56
CA ALA A 139 8.62 8.95 11.81
C ALA A 139 8.94 10.07 12.82
N ARG A 140 9.99 10.86 12.57
CA ARG A 140 10.35 12.04 13.37
C ARG A 140 9.41 13.23 13.19
N THR A 141 8.64 13.28 12.10
CA THR A 141 7.75 14.40 11.80
C THR A 141 6.28 13.95 11.90
N PRO A 142 5.48 14.54 12.80
CA PRO A 142 4.08 14.18 12.91
C PRO A 142 3.28 14.69 11.70
N LEU A 143 2.23 13.95 11.34
CA LEU A 143 1.25 14.38 10.35
C LEU A 143 0.13 15.15 11.04
N ILE A 144 -0.14 16.37 10.55
CA ILE A 144 -1.04 17.32 11.19
C ILE A 144 -2.00 17.88 10.14
N ILE A 145 -3.30 17.83 10.42
CA ILE A 145 -4.30 18.61 9.69
C ILE A 145 -4.62 19.86 10.51
N SER A 146 -4.36 21.04 9.95
CA SER A 146 -4.74 22.32 10.54
C SER A 146 -6.01 22.87 9.90
N GLY A 147 -6.93 23.40 10.71
CA GLY A 147 -8.14 24.09 10.25
C GLY A 147 -8.17 25.57 10.67
N PRO A 148 -9.05 26.38 10.07
CA PRO A 148 -9.32 27.74 10.55
C PRO A 148 -9.88 27.70 11.98
N VAL A 149 -9.49 28.70 12.79
CA VAL A 149 -9.99 28.93 14.15
C VAL A 149 -11.29 29.71 14.11
#